data_AF-A0A9D1KV89-F1
#
_entry.id   AF-A0A9D1KV89-F1
#
_cell.length_a   1.000
_cell.length_b   1.000
_cell.length_c   1.000
_cell.angle_alpha   90.00
_cell.angle_beta   90.00
_cell.angle_gamma   90.00
#
_symmetry.space_group_name_H-M   'P 1'
#
loop_
_entity.id
_entity.type
_entity.pdbx_description
1 polymer ?
#
loop_
_entity_poly.entity_id
_entity_poly.type
_entity_poly.pdbx_seq_one_letter_code
_entity_poly.pdbx_strand_id
1 'polypeptide(L)'
;MIQTIISKENYDKTIILLKEKYEVLDETGCFFAVTSTEYDRYGNVIHDFFDVISEAVETGYTYVNTIVYPGGNADNASFRDNVKYIVWLCKNRENMTFDKDAIREKHIWKDVEWGKREKNYNPKGKDPGNVWIPTLDDGKAHITKHILLSESEIFARLISMSGCGEDYEIFKTDTANKNTVCERGIERDTANTSKCCKQCDVKADNVSGRIVFGTSEKMDMIEDGCISAAVTSPPYWNLKDYFKKGQIGQESYDEYLSRMKTVWRECYRKLKNDGSLWININIRVRNGHVILIPKDFIKMCREIGFFYKGIFIWHKSSGIPTGDKNIVDRHEYVLVFSKKENLIIDTEIQKSFKDYKNEDICGGAFWNINRKAGSVGKKYIHPAIYPNDLVKRIILMTTKAEETVLDPFLGSGTSLISSLQCGRNFVGYEYNEGFEELMRSRFDRELDGREVIFYNTEGQAGALR
;
A
#
# COMPACT_ATOMS: atom_id res chain seq x y z
N MET A 1 -20.90 29.50 -10.46
CA MET A 1 -19.64 28.78 -10.17
C MET A 1 -20.00 27.33 -10.02
N ILE A 2 -19.15 26.42 -10.47
CA ILE A 2 -19.44 24.97 -10.42
C ILE A 2 -19.00 24.45 -9.06
N GLN A 3 -19.79 23.60 -8.42
CA GLN A 3 -19.43 23.05 -7.11
C GLN A 3 -18.61 21.77 -7.24
N THR A 4 -18.91 20.91 -8.21
CA THR A 4 -18.17 19.64 -8.36
C THR A 4 -17.67 19.43 -9.77
N ILE A 5 -16.40 19.05 -9.88
CA ILE A 5 -15.78 18.67 -11.16
C ILE A 5 -15.25 17.25 -11.02
N ILE A 6 -15.62 16.39 -11.96
CA ILE A 6 -15.11 15.02 -12.05
C ILE A 6 -14.33 14.90 -13.36
N SER A 7 -13.06 14.56 -13.27
CA SER A 7 -12.22 14.26 -14.43
C SER A 7 -11.90 12.77 -14.46
N LYS A 8 -12.16 12.10 -15.58
CA LYS A 8 -11.68 10.75 -15.88
C LYS A 8 -10.93 10.79 -17.21
N GLU A 9 -9.73 11.35 -17.14
CA GLU A 9 -8.86 11.57 -18.29
C GLU A 9 -7.48 10.96 -18.03
N ASN A 10 -6.63 10.99 -19.06
CA ASN A 10 -5.20 10.71 -18.88
C ASN A 10 -4.52 11.84 -18.08
N TYR A 11 -3.27 11.63 -17.70
CA TYR A 11 -2.50 12.55 -16.87
C TYR A 11 -2.50 13.97 -17.46
N ASP A 12 -2.03 14.14 -18.70
CA ASP A 12 -1.86 15.46 -19.33
C ASP A 12 -3.16 16.28 -19.35
N LYS A 13 -4.27 15.65 -19.78
CA LYS A 13 -5.57 16.32 -19.81
C LYS A 13 -6.10 16.63 -18.41
N THR A 14 -5.84 15.75 -17.44
CA THR A 14 -6.20 16.01 -16.03
C THR A 14 -5.47 17.24 -15.50
N ILE A 15 -4.18 17.41 -15.80
CA ILE A 15 -3.40 18.58 -15.37
C ILE A 15 -3.90 19.87 -16.04
N ILE A 16 -4.23 19.83 -17.33
CA ILE A 16 -4.83 20.97 -18.04
C ILE A 16 -6.16 21.37 -17.36
N LEU A 17 -7.04 20.40 -17.11
CA LEU A 17 -8.33 20.64 -16.46
C LEU A 17 -8.16 21.20 -15.03
N LEU A 18 -7.20 20.70 -14.25
CA LEU A 18 -6.93 21.24 -12.92
C LEU A 18 -6.65 22.75 -12.97
N LYS A 19 -5.79 23.18 -13.90
CA LYS A 19 -5.38 24.57 -14.08
C LYS A 19 -6.52 25.44 -14.61
N GLU A 20 -7.23 24.99 -15.64
CA GLU A 20 -8.35 25.72 -16.24
C GLU A 20 -9.53 25.89 -15.27
N LYS A 21 -9.77 24.89 -14.43
CA LYS A 21 -10.98 24.84 -13.61
C LYS A 21 -10.84 25.43 -12.22
N TYR A 22 -9.62 25.74 -11.77
CA TYR A 22 -9.38 26.25 -10.42
C TYR A 22 -10.16 27.55 -10.14
N GLU A 23 -10.10 28.51 -11.06
CA GLU A 23 -10.75 29.82 -10.90
C GLU A 23 -12.29 29.75 -10.91
N VAL A 24 -12.86 28.82 -11.68
CA VAL A 24 -14.33 28.69 -11.84
C VAL A 24 -14.99 27.74 -10.83
N LEU A 25 -14.18 26.94 -10.12
CA LEU A 25 -14.64 26.10 -9.03
C LEU A 25 -15.06 26.99 -7.85
N ASP A 26 -16.23 26.71 -7.29
CA ASP A 26 -16.76 27.40 -6.12
C ASP A 26 -15.84 27.20 -4.90
N GLU A 27 -15.85 28.14 -3.94
CA GLU A 27 -15.08 28.04 -2.69
C GLU A 27 -15.44 26.78 -1.88
N THR A 28 -16.70 26.36 -1.95
CA THR A 28 -17.18 25.14 -1.29
C THR A 28 -16.92 23.87 -2.12
N GLY A 29 -16.34 24.01 -3.30
CA GLY A 29 -16.31 23.00 -4.34
C GLY A 29 -15.19 21.95 -4.22
N CYS A 30 -15.43 20.82 -4.88
CA CYS A 30 -14.54 19.67 -4.97
C CYS A 30 -14.11 19.38 -6.42
N PHE A 31 -12.86 18.97 -6.60
CA PHE A 31 -12.36 18.38 -7.84
C PHE A 31 -11.99 16.92 -7.56
N PHE A 32 -12.53 15.99 -8.34
CA PHE A 32 -12.23 14.57 -8.27
C PHE A 32 -11.52 14.13 -9.55
N ALA A 33 -10.23 13.82 -9.44
CA ALA A 33 -9.47 13.22 -10.55
C ALA A 33 -9.49 11.70 -10.42
N VAL A 34 -10.29 11.04 -11.27
CA VAL A 34 -10.34 9.58 -11.43
C VAL A 34 -9.23 9.18 -12.40
N THR A 35 -8.16 8.60 -11.87
CA THR A 35 -6.91 8.33 -12.58
C THR A 35 -6.49 6.86 -12.49
N SER A 36 -5.67 6.45 -13.45
CA SER A 36 -4.96 5.15 -13.49
C SER A 36 -3.47 5.43 -13.59
N THR A 37 -2.65 4.49 -13.13
CA THR A 37 -1.21 4.55 -13.39
C THR A 37 -0.95 4.43 -14.89
N GLU A 38 -0.10 5.30 -15.44
CA GLU A 38 0.32 5.25 -16.82
C GLU A 38 1.69 4.58 -16.95
N TYR A 39 1.80 3.64 -17.88
CA TYR A 39 2.98 2.80 -18.04
C TYR A 39 3.60 2.96 -19.42
N ASP A 40 4.93 2.84 -19.50
CA ASP A 40 5.63 2.67 -20.77
C ASP A 40 5.48 1.24 -21.31
N ARG A 41 6.10 0.96 -22.46
CA ARG A 41 6.05 -0.38 -23.10
C ARG A 41 6.72 -1.50 -22.29
N TYR A 42 7.50 -1.15 -21.27
CA TYR A 42 8.23 -2.08 -20.39
C TYR A 42 7.56 -2.22 -19.02
N GLY A 43 6.40 -1.59 -18.82
CA GLY A 43 5.70 -1.59 -17.55
C GLY A 43 6.40 -0.76 -16.48
N ASN A 44 7.20 0.26 -16.86
CA ASN A 44 7.66 1.29 -15.93
C ASN A 44 6.63 2.41 -15.85
N VAL A 45 6.43 2.95 -14.65
CA VAL A 45 5.50 4.06 -14.45
C VAL A 45 6.05 5.33 -15.09
N ILE A 46 5.23 5.96 -15.93
CA ILE A 46 5.45 7.30 -16.48
C ILE A 46 4.83 8.32 -15.53
N HIS A 47 3.54 8.16 -15.24
CA HIS A 47 2.77 9.00 -14.33
C HIS A 47 1.92 8.16 -13.40
N ASP A 48 1.80 8.58 -12.14
CA ASP A 48 0.81 8.04 -11.21
C ASP A 48 0.01 9.15 -10.52
N PHE A 49 -0.89 8.76 -9.62
CA PHE A 49 -1.77 9.71 -8.96
C PHE A 49 -1.03 10.68 -8.01
N PHE A 50 0.21 10.37 -7.56
CA PHE A 50 0.98 11.33 -6.77
C PHE A 50 1.41 12.54 -7.61
N ASP A 51 1.58 12.37 -8.93
CA ASP A 51 1.85 13.47 -9.84
C ASP A 51 0.66 14.43 -9.93
N VAL A 52 -0.56 13.88 -10.02
CA VAL A 52 -1.81 14.66 -9.99
C VAL A 52 -1.95 15.45 -8.69
N ILE A 53 -1.64 14.83 -7.54
CA ILE A 53 -1.69 15.55 -6.24
C ILE A 53 -0.69 16.71 -6.21
N SER A 54 0.54 16.47 -6.67
CA SER A 54 1.60 17.48 -6.69
C SER A 54 1.20 18.71 -7.51
N GLU A 55 0.75 18.49 -8.76
CA GLU A 55 0.32 19.56 -9.66
C GLU A 55 -0.93 20.29 -9.14
N ALA A 56 -1.87 19.56 -8.53
CA ALA A 56 -3.05 20.17 -7.92
C ALA A 56 -2.69 21.11 -6.77
N VAL A 57 -1.76 20.71 -5.89
CA VAL A 57 -1.28 21.55 -4.78
C VAL A 57 -0.55 22.77 -5.30
N GLU A 58 0.30 22.63 -6.32
CA GLU A 58 0.97 23.75 -6.98
C GLU A 58 -0.02 24.73 -7.63
N THR A 59 -1.13 24.21 -8.16
CA THR A 59 -2.22 25.03 -8.71
C THR A 59 -3.02 25.77 -7.62
N GLY A 60 -2.96 25.31 -6.36
CA GLY A 60 -3.63 25.93 -5.22
C GLY A 60 -4.79 25.13 -4.63
N TYR A 61 -5.04 23.90 -5.11
CA TYR A 61 -6.02 23.01 -4.48
C TYR A 61 -5.50 22.46 -3.15
N THR A 62 -6.42 22.19 -2.23
CA THR A 62 -6.13 21.42 -1.02
C THR A 62 -6.45 19.93 -1.23
N TYR A 63 -5.47 19.07 -1.00
CA TYR A 63 -5.66 17.62 -0.97
C TYR A 63 -6.52 17.17 0.22
N VAL A 64 -7.52 16.33 -0.05
CA VAL A 64 -8.44 15.81 0.98
C VAL A 64 -8.14 14.35 1.32
N ASN A 65 -8.17 13.48 0.30
CA ASN A 65 -7.94 12.04 0.43
C ASN A 65 -7.67 11.42 -0.95
N THR A 66 -7.17 10.19 -0.96
CA THR A 66 -7.09 9.34 -2.15
C THR A 66 -7.99 8.15 -1.93
N ILE A 67 -9.03 7.99 -2.75
CA ILE A 67 -9.87 6.80 -2.73
C ILE A 67 -9.32 5.80 -3.74
N VAL A 68 -9.31 4.52 -3.37
CA VAL A 68 -8.88 3.42 -4.25
C VAL A 68 -10.01 2.43 -4.46
N TYR A 69 -10.12 1.90 -5.68
CA TYR A 69 -11.10 0.87 -6.04
C TYR A 69 -10.56 -0.05 -7.15
N PRO A 70 -11.02 -1.31 -7.22
CA PRO A 70 -10.58 -2.23 -8.25
C PRO A 70 -11.25 -1.93 -9.60
N GLY A 71 -10.46 -1.88 -10.66
CA GLY A 71 -10.91 -1.82 -12.05
C GLY A 71 -11.02 -3.21 -12.70
N GLY A 72 -11.86 -3.32 -13.74
CA GLY A 72 -12.13 -4.60 -14.42
C GLY A 72 -11.03 -5.08 -15.38
N ASN A 73 -10.19 -4.19 -15.91
CA ASN A 73 -9.10 -4.53 -16.83
C ASN A 73 -7.74 -4.27 -16.17
N ALA A 74 -6.76 -5.14 -16.42
CA ALA A 74 -5.38 -4.92 -15.99
C ALA A 74 -4.63 -4.06 -17.01
N ASP A 75 -3.92 -3.04 -16.53
CA ASP A 75 -3.12 -2.15 -17.38
C ASP A 75 -1.80 -2.83 -17.82
N ASN A 76 -1.06 -2.23 -18.78
CA ASN A 76 0.22 -2.74 -19.30
C ASN A 76 1.38 -2.60 -18.28
N ALA A 77 1.22 -3.21 -17.11
CA ALA A 77 2.15 -3.18 -16.00
C ALA A 77 2.98 -4.47 -15.91
N SER A 78 4.09 -4.43 -15.16
CA SER A 78 4.91 -5.63 -14.91
C SER A 78 4.24 -6.65 -13.95
N PHE A 79 3.06 -6.33 -13.43
CA PHE A 79 2.20 -7.18 -12.63
C PHE A 79 0.74 -6.87 -12.96
N ARG A 80 -0.22 -7.67 -12.45
CA ARG A 80 -1.64 -7.38 -12.61
C ARG A 80 -2.08 -6.15 -11.81
N ASP A 81 -1.88 -4.95 -12.34
CA ASP A 81 -2.42 -3.71 -11.78
C ASP A 81 -3.89 -3.56 -12.16
N ASN A 82 -4.76 -3.76 -11.18
CA ASN A 82 -6.20 -3.58 -11.29
C ASN A 82 -6.70 -2.46 -10.36
N VAL A 83 -5.85 -1.51 -9.97
CA VAL A 83 -6.21 -0.43 -9.05
C VAL A 83 -6.53 0.84 -9.84
N LYS A 84 -7.60 1.51 -9.45
CA LYS A 84 -7.97 2.84 -9.90
C LYS A 84 -8.01 3.79 -8.72
N TYR A 85 -7.65 5.04 -8.96
CA TYR A 85 -7.48 6.06 -7.93
C TYR A 85 -8.46 7.21 -8.17
N ILE A 86 -8.97 7.78 -7.09
CA ILE A 86 -9.70 9.05 -7.12
C ILE A 86 -8.95 10.00 -6.20
N VAL A 87 -8.25 10.96 -6.79
CA VAL A 87 -7.64 12.05 -6.04
C VAL A 87 -8.72 13.07 -5.73
N TRP A 88 -9.08 13.18 -4.46
CA TRP A 88 -10.08 14.12 -3.98
C TRP A 88 -9.42 15.41 -3.50
N LEU A 89 -9.76 16.48 -4.19
CA LEU A 89 -9.25 17.84 -3.98
C LEU A 89 -10.43 18.77 -3.65
N CYS A 90 -10.13 19.87 -2.96
CA CYS A 90 -11.08 20.95 -2.74
C CYS A 90 -10.40 22.32 -2.94
N LYS A 91 -11.19 23.34 -3.26
CA LYS A 91 -10.67 24.71 -3.38
C LYS A 91 -10.30 25.26 -2.01
N ASN A 92 -11.23 25.16 -1.06
CA ASN A 92 -11.03 25.63 0.30
C ASN A 92 -11.50 24.58 1.32
N ARG A 93 -10.56 24.05 2.09
CA ARG A 93 -10.82 22.98 3.06
C ARG A 93 -11.80 23.37 4.17
N GLU A 94 -11.79 24.63 4.58
CA GLU A 94 -12.66 25.15 5.64
C GLU A 94 -14.10 25.30 5.15
N ASN A 95 -14.30 25.63 3.87
CA ASN A 95 -15.61 25.88 3.28
C ASN A 95 -16.19 24.68 2.49
N MET A 96 -15.39 23.66 2.21
CA MET A 96 -15.78 22.49 1.41
C MET A 96 -17.08 21.83 1.89
N THR A 97 -18.02 21.62 0.96
CA THR A 97 -19.21 20.80 1.16
C THR A 97 -18.86 19.32 1.06
N PHE A 98 -19.38 18.52 2.00
CA PHE A 98 -19.24 17.07 1.96
C PHE A 98 -20.35 16.39 2.75
N ASP A 99 -21.07 15.46 2.11
CA ASP A 99 -22.06 14.58 2.71
C ASP A 99 -21.47 13.17 2.89
N LYS A 100 -20.96 12.91 4.10
CA LYS A 100 -20.44 11.60 4.49
C LYS A 100 -21.51 10.51 4.50
N ASP A 101 -22.76 10.88 4.81
CA ASP A 101 -23.86 9.93 4.98
C ASP A 101 -24.37 9.39 3.64
N ALA A 102 -24.26 10.19 2.57
CA ALA A 102 -24.64 9.81 1.21
C ALA A 102 -23.93 8.54 0.70
N ILE A 103 -22.76 8.20 1.25
CA ILE A 103 -21.94 7.07 0.79
C ILE A 103 -21.72 5.98 1.87
N ARG A 104 -22.49 6.02 2.97
CA ARG A 104 -22.44 4.97 4.01
C ARG A 104 -22.93 3.62 3.49
N GLU A 105 -22.29 2.55 3.98
CA GLU A 105 -22.73 1.18 3.69
C GLU A 105 -23.86 0.79 4.65
N LYS A 106 -25.10 0.76 4.14
CA LYS A 106 -26.34 0.60 4.93
C LYS A 106 -26.50 -0.77 5.62
N HIS A 107 -25.86 -1.82 5.11
CA HIS A 107 -26.29 -3.21 5.38
C HIS A 107 -25.48 -3.98 6.43
N ILE A 108 -24.26 -3.56 6.77
CA ILE A 108 -23.30 -4.51 7.36
C ILE A 108 -23.53 -4.83 8.84
N TRP A 109 -24.37 -4.09 9.60
CA TRP A 109 -24.27 -4.14 11.08
C TRP A 109 -25.57 -4.18 11.90
N LYS A 110 -26.76 -4.12 11.30
CA LYS A 110 -28.00 -3.95 12.09
C LYS A 110 -28.26 -5.10 13.08
N ASP A 111 -28.04 -6.34 12.65
CA ASP A 111 -28.47 -7.53 13.40
C ASP A 111 -27.32 -8.28 14.13
N VAL A 112 -26.10 -7.73 14.11
CA VAL A 112 -24.93 -8.31 14.80
C VAL A 112 -24.59 -7.58 16.10
N GLU A 113 -23.73 -8.19 16.92
CA GLU A 113 -23.40 -7.74 18.29
C GLU A 113 -23.02 -6.25 18.38
N TRP A 114 -22.41 -5.68 17.34
CA TRP A 114 -22.07 -4.26 17.26
C TRP A 114 -23.27 -3.33 17.03
N GLY A 115 -24.29 -3.76 16.27
CA GLY A 115 -25.56 -3.05 16.12
C GLY A 115 -26.41 -3.04 17.39
N LYS A 116 -26.12 -3.95 18.33
CA LYS A 116 -26.74 -4.00 19.67
C LYS A 116 -26.08 -3.05 20.68
N ARG A 117 -24.96 -2.42 20.33
CA ARG A 117 -24.26 -1.45 21.18
C ARG A 117 -24.66 -0.03 20.75
N GLU A 118 -25.59 0.59 21.47
CA GLU A 118 -26.13 1.94 21.16
C GLU A 118 -25.04 3.00 20.89
N LYS A 119 -23.88 2.91 21.57
CA LYS A 119 -22.80 3.91 21.45
C LYS A 119 -21.99 3.84 20.15
N ASN A 120 -22.03 2.73 19.40
CA ASN A 120 -21.16 2.53 18.22
C ASN A 120 -21.95 2.30 16.92
N TYR A 121 -23.27 2.45 16.96
CA TYR A 121 -24.16 2.21 15.82
C TYR A 121 -24.65 3.53 15.23
N ASN A 122 -24.36 3.77 13.94
CA ASN A 122 -25.00 4.83 13.18
C ASN A 122 -26.14 4.21 12.35
N PRO A 123 -27.40 4.65 12.52
CA PRO A 123 -28.55 4.08 11.81
C PRO A 123 -28.47 4.26 10.28
N LYS A 124 -27.64 5.20 9.79
CA LYS A 124 -27.40 5.42 8.36
C LYS A 124 -26.36 4.46 7.76
N GLY A 125 -25.63 3.69 8.59
CA GLY A 125 -24.69 2.66 8.15
C GLY A 125 -23.23 2.88 8.57
N LYS A 126 -22.37 1.96 8.12
CA LYS A 126 -20.93 1.93 8.42
C LYS A 126 -20.24 3.20 7.91
N ASP A 127 -19.29 3.71 8.69
CA ASP A 127 -18.48 4.87 8.28
C ASP A 127 -17.67 4.56 7.01
N PRO A 128 -17.78 5.39 5.95
CA PRO A 128 -17.14 5.12 4.68
C PRO A 128 -15.63 5.23 4.79
N GLY A 129 -14.92 4.31 4.15
CA GLY A 129 -13.47 4.34 4.02
C GLY A 129 -13.02 4.77 2.63
N ASN A 130 -11.73 5.08 2.49
CA ASN A 130 -11.08 5.39 1.21
C ASN A 130 -10.73 4.14 0.36
N VAL A 131 -11.33 2.99 0.67
CA VAL A 131 -11.28 1.78 -0.14
C VAL A 131 -12.71 1.44 -0.54
N TRP A 132 -13.04 1.57 -1.83
CA TRP A 132 -14.39 1.37 -2.34
C TRP A 132 -14.55 -0.02 -2.96
N ILE A 133 -14.87 -0.98 -2.10
CA ILE A 133 -15.25 -2.35 -2.47
C ILE A 133 -16.49 -2.72 -1.67
N PRO A 134 -17.69 -2.29 -2.11
CA PRO A 134 -18.93 -2.57 -1.38
C PRO A 134 -19.17 -4.07 -1.26
N THR A 135 -19.89 -4.45 -0.20
CA THR A 135 -20.15 -5.86 0.08
C THR A 135 -21.64 -6.16 0.12
N LEU A 136 -22.02 -7.35 -0.35
CA LEU A 136 -23.24 -8.01 0.09
C LEU A 136 -22.89 -8.89 1.28
N ASP A 137 -23.80 -8.96 2.25
CA ASP A 137 -23.70 -9.86 3.40
C ASP A 137 -24.99 -10.69 3.56
N ASP A 138 -24.95 -11.65 4.48
CA ASP A 138 -26.06 -12.55 4.79
C ASP A 138 -27.05 -12.00 5.84
N GLY A 139 -26.98 -10.71 6.15
CA GLY A 139 -27.68 -10.06 7.26
C GLY A 139 -27.04 -10.30 8.63
N LYS A 140 -25.99 -11.14 8.73
CA LYS A 140 -25.26 -11.47 9.96
C LYS A 140 -23.80 -11.01 9.89
N ALA A 141 -23.54 -9.98 9.10
CA ALA A 141 -22.20 -9.43 8.84
C ALA A 141 -21.20 -10.43 8.24
N HIS A 142 -21.65 -11.57 7.71
CA HIS A 142 -20.78 -12.42 6.89
C HIS A 142 -20.89 -11.95 5.45
N ILE A 143 -19.83 -11.29 4.97
CA ILE A 143 -19.73 -10.87 3.57
C ILE A 143 -19.92 -12.10 2.67
N THR A 144 -20.88 -12.06 1.74
CA THR A 144 -21.16 -13.11 0.76
C THR A 144 -20.55 -12.79 -0.60
N LYS A 145 -20.43 -11.51 -0.96
CA LYS A 145 -19.88 -11.06 -2.24
C LYS A 145 -19.20 -9.70 -2.10
N HIS A 146 -18.09 -9.51 -2.81
CA HIS A 146 -17.49 -8.18 -3.02
C HIS A 146 -17.90 -7.65 -4.39
N ILE A 147 -18.39 -6.42 -4.44
CA ILE A 147 -18.97 -5.80 -5.63
C ILE A 147 -17.91 -4.93 -6.30
N LEU A 148 -17.74 -5.10 -7.62
CA LEU A 148 -16.95 -4.20 -8.45
C LEU A 148 -17.89 -3.09 -8.93
N LEU A 149 -17.60 -1.85 -8.54
CA LEU A 149 -18.42 -0.69 -8.89
C LEU A 149 -18.24 -0.34 -10.36
N SER A 150 -19.35 -0.08 -11.04
CA SER A 150 -19.35 0.51 -12.39
C SER A 150 -18.95 2.00 -12.33
N GLU A 151 -18.53 2.54 -13.48
CA GLU A 151 -18.19 3.97 -13.59
C GLU A 151 -19.33 4.88 -13.15
N SER A 152 -20.56 4.60 -13.57
CA SER A 152 -21.73 5.40 -13.21
C SER A 152 -21.99 5.37 -11.71
N GLU A 153 -21.78 4.24 -11.04
CA GLU A 153 -21.90 4.13 -9.58
C GLU A 153 -20.78 4.90 -8.86
N ILE A 154 -19.56 4.90 -9.40
CA ILE A 154 -18.45 5.73 -8.87
C ILE A 154 -18.83 7.21 -8.97
N PHE A 155 -19.24 7.69 -10.14
CA PHE A 155 -19.60 9.10 -10.34
C PHE A 155 -20.81 9.50 -9.48
N ALA A 156 -21.84 8.65 -9.40
CA ALA A 156 -22.99 8.89 -8.53
C ALA A 156 -22.57 9.04 -7.06
N ARG A 157 -21.63 8.23 -6.57
CA ARG A 157 -21.07 8.38 -5.21
C ARG A 157 -20.35 9.71 -5.03
N LEU A 158 -19.51 10.11 -5.99
CA LEU A 158 -18.75 11.37 -5.93
C LEU A 158 -19.68 12.60 -5.93
N ILE A 159 -20.68 12.62 -6.81
CA ILE A 159 -21.71 13.66 -6.86
C ILE A 159 -22.45 13.72 -5.52
N SER A 160 -22.95 12.57 -5.05
CA SER A 160 -23.72 12.51 -3.81
C SER A 160 -22.91 12.95 -2.60
N MET A 161 -21.66 12.51 -2.47
CA MET A 161 -20.80 12.89 -1.34
C MET A 161 -20.33 14.33 -1.40
N SER A 162 -20.29 14.96 -2.59
CA SER A 162 -19.93 16.37 -2.70
C SER A 162 -21.08 17.32 -2.32
N GLY A 163 -22.32 16.80 -2.27
CA GLY A 163 -23.50 17.60 -1.94
C GLY A 163 -23.91 18.58 -3.04
N CYS A 164 -23.42 18.42 -4.27
CA CYS A 164 -23.53 19.43 -5.32
C CYS A 164 -24.88 19.54 -6.03
N GLY A 165 -25.82 18.63 -5.77
CA GLY A 165 -27.07 18.57 -6.53
C GLY A 165 -26.78 18.48 -8.03
N GLU A 166 -27.24 19.47 -8.79
CA GLU A 166 -27.05 19.56 -10.25
C GLU A 166 -25.81 20.38 -10.67
N ASP A 167 -25.10 21.00 -9.73
CA ASP A 167 -23.96 21.91 -9.98
C ASP A 167 -22.64 21.15 -10.18
N TYR A 168 -22.60 20.26 -11.18
CA TYR A 168 -21.41 19.47 -11.51
C TYR A 168 -21.09 19.40 -13.00
N GLU A 169 -19.80 19.22 -13.31
CA GLU A 169 -19.31 18.90 -14.66
C GLU A 169 -18.49 17.60 -14.64
N ILE A 170 -18.67 16.78 -15.68
CA ILE A 170 -17.90 15.54 -15.88
C ILE A 170 -17.11 15.64 -17.18
N PHE A 171 -15.79 15.45 -17.08
CA PHE A 171 -14.86 15.39 -18.21
C PHE A 171 -14.38 13.97 -18.39
N LYS A 172 -14.64 13.39 -19.56
CA LYS A 172 -14.12 12.08 -19.94
C LYS A 172 -13.95 11.98 -21.46
N THR A 173 -12.92 11.27 -21.88
CA THR A 173 -12.70 10.93 -23.28
C THR A 173 -13.16 9.49 -23.52
N ASP A 174 -14.18 9.31 -24.36
CA ASP A 174 -14.65 7.97 -24.72
C ASP A 174 -13.60 7.27 -25.61
N THR A 175 -12.88 6.30 -25.04
CA THR A 175 -11.92 5.45 -25.78
C THR A 175 -12.58 4.31 -26.57
N ALA A 176 -13.86 4.42 -26.91
CA ALA A 176 -14.59 3.45 -27.72
C ALA A 176 -14.18 3.53 -29.21
N ASN A 177 -12.90 3.27 -29.50
CA ASN A 177 -12.36 2.92 -30.82
C ASN A 177 -10.92 2.42 -30.67
N LYS A 178 -10.74 1.25 -30.05
CA LYS A 178 -9.61 0.36 -30.31
C LYS A 178 -10.15 -1.04 -30.56
N ASN A 179 -10.50 -1.32 -31.81
CA ASN A 179 -10.64 -2.69 -32.30
C ASN A 179 -9.28 -3.38 -32.16
N THR A 180 -9.19 -4.39 -31.30
CA THR A 180 -8.27 -5.50 -31.51
C THR A 180 -8.89 -6.77 -30.93
N VAL A 181 -9.21 -7.69 -31.83
CA VAL A 181 -9.71 -9.03 -31.58
C VAL A 181 -8.63 -9.86 -30.87
N CYS A 182 -9.01 -10.64 -29.85
CA CYS A 182 -8.49 -11.98 -29.66
C CYS A 182 -9.44 -12.79 -28.77
N GLU A 183 -10.32 -13.57 -29.40
CA GLU A 183 -11.02 -14.67 -28.75
C GLU A 183 -10.03 -15.81 -28.50
N ARG A 184 -10.06 -16.41 -27.31
CA ARG A 184 -9.94 -17.88 -27.11
C ARG A 184 -10.66 -18.24 -25.81
N GLY A 185 -11.75 -18.99 -25.97
CA GLY A 185 -12.47 -19.62 -24.86
C GLY A 185 -11.70 -20.80 -24.28
N ILE A 186 -11.85 -21.00 -22.98
CA ILE A 186 -11.56 -22.28 -22.32
C ILE A 186 -12.78 -22.58 -21.45
N GLU A 187 -13.32 -23.78 -21.62
CA GLU A 187 -14.50 -24.30 -20.94
C GLU A 187 -14.33 -24.33 -19.41
N ARG A 188 -15.46 -24.13 -18.72
CA ARG A 188 -15.57 -24.20 -17.27
C ARG A 188 -15.75 -25.64 -16.86
N ASP A 189 -14.86 -26.13 -16.00
CA ASP A 189 -15.19 -27.25 -15.13
C ASP A 189 -15.58 -26.71 -13.74
N THR A 190 -16.76 -27.13 -13.30
CA THR A 190 -17.30 -26.82 -11.97
C THR A 190 -17.13 -28.04 -11.09
N ALA A 191 -16.24 -27.95 -10.09
CA ALA A 191 -16.25 -28.90 -8.97
C ALA A 191 -15.59 -28.31 -7.71
N ASN A 192 -16.42 -28.25 -6.68
CA ASN A 192 -16.18 -28.34 -5.23
C ASN A 192 -15.02 -27.59 -4.55
N THR A 193 -15.48 -26.66 -3.71
CA THR A 193 -14.93 -26.25 -2.40
C THR A 193 -13.94 -27.22 -1.75
N SER A 194 -12.67 -26.82 -1.69
CA SER A 194 -11.82 -27.09 -0.53
C SER A 194 -10.77 -25.99 -0.37
N LYS A 195 -10.54 -25.64 0.90
CA LYS A 195 -9.65 -24.61 1.42
C LYS A 195 -8.20 -24.92 1.02
N CYS A 196 -7.57 -24.13 0.14
CA CYS A 196 -6.12 -24.24 -0.11
C CYS A 196 -5.55 -22.96 -0.75
N CYS A 197 -4.98 -22.07 0.06
CA CYS A 197 -3.66 -21.56 -0.30
C CYS A 197 -2.76 -22.78 -0.15
N LYS A 198 -2.06 -23.22 -1.20
CA LYS A 198 -0.98 -24.19 -1.01
C LYS A 198 -0.06 -23.56 0.01
N GLN A 199 -0.13 -24.07 1.23
CA GLN A 199 0.83 -23.78 2.26
C GLN A 199 2.14 -24.31 1.67
N CYS A 200 2.92 -23.39 1.10
CA CYS A 200 4.30 -23.65 0.74
C CYS A 200 5.04 -23.81 2.07
N ASP A 201 4.80 -24.90 2.79
CA ASP A 201 5.66 -25.40 3.86
C ASP A 201 6.96 -25.86 3.16
N VAL A 202 7.70 -24.91 2.61
CA VAL A 202 9.08 -25.13 2.19
C VAL A 202 9.86 -25.22 3.49
N LYS A 203 9.93 -26.42 4.05
CA LYS A 203 10.96 -26.81 5.02
C LYS A 203 12.29 -26.83 4.28
N ALA A 204 12.85 -25.65 4.01
CA ALA A 204 14.28 -25.55 3.79
C ALA A 204 14.90 -25.60 5.20
N ASP A 205 15.52 -26.73 5.53
CA ASP A 205 16.13 -26.98 6.84
C ASP A 205 17.44 -26.18 7.03
N ASN A 206 17.94 -25.52 5.98
CA ASN A 206 19.22 -24.79 5.96
C ASN A 206 19.08 -23.29 5.67
N VAL A 207 18.05 -22.63 6.19
CA VAL A 207 17.95 -21.15 6.11
C VAL A 207 18.22 -20.50 7.46
N SER A 208 18.90 -19.35 7.43
CA SER A 208 19.25 -18.59 8.63
C SER A 208 18.85 -17.13 8.52
N GLY A 209 18.54 -16.54 9.68
CA GLY A 209 18.29 -15.11 9.80
C GLY A 209 19.49 -14.41 10.44
N ARG A 210 19.93 -13.31 9.84
CA ARG A 210 20.98 -12.46 10.39
C ARG A 210 20.40 -11.09 10.78
N ILE A 211 20.67 -10.66 12.00
CA ILE A 211 20.29 -9.32 12.47
C ILE A 211 21.57 -8.54 12.77
N VAL A 212 21.65 -7.32 12.24
CA VAL A 212 22.72 -6.37 12.52
C VAL A 212 22.12 -5.21 13.30
N PHE A 213 22.51 -5.06 14.57
CA PHE A 213 22.15 -3.85 15.32
C PHE A 213 23.07 -2.71 14.89
N GLY A 214 22.51 -1.71 14.21
CA GLY A 214 23.27 -0.63 13.59
C GLY A 214 22.46 0.17 12.58
N THR A 215 23.05 1.24 12.05
CA THR A 215 22.40 2.04 10.99
C THR A 215 22.43 1.30 9.65
N SER A 216 21.30 1.28 8.95
CA SER A 216 21.21 0.82 7.56
C SER A 216 21.75 1.84 6.54
N GLU A 217 22.18 3.02 6.99
CA GLU A 217 22.90 4.00 6.16
C GLU A 217 24.29 3.47 5.72
N LYS A 218 24.74 2.34 6.28
CA LYS A 218 25.98 1.64 5.93
C LYS A 218 25.82 0.13 6.13
N MET A 219 25.76 -0.64 5.05
CA MET A 219 25.53 -2.09 5.06
C MET A 219 26.76 -2.92 4.68
N ASP A 220 27.94 -2.55 5.17
CA ASP A 220 29.23 -3.19 4.82
C ASP A 220 29.32 -4.68 5.19
N MET A 221 28.47 -5.15 6.11
CA MET A 221 28.44 -6.54 6.54
C MET A 221 27.76 -7.49 5.53
N ILE A 222 27.23 -6.96 4.44
CA ILE A 222 26.59 -7.70 3.34
C ILE A 222 27.44 -7.50 2.08
N GLU A 223 27.66 -8.55 1.29
CA GLU A 223 28.29 -8.41 -0.02
C GLU A 223 27.36 -7.71 -1.03
N ASP A 224 27.93 -7.08 -2.05
CA ASP A 224 27.14 -6.41 -3.08
C ASP A 224 26.51 -7.42 -4.04
N GLY A 225 25.31 -7.12 -4.54
CA GLY A 225 24.66 -7.99 -5.52
C GLY A 225 24.20 -9.37 -5.02
N CYS A 226 24.05 -9.59 -3.70
CA CYS A 226 23.67 -10.89 -3.14
C CYS A 226 22.20 -10.97 -2.65
N ILE A 227 21.47 -9.85 -2.58
CA ILE A 227 20.09 -9.79 -2.09
C ILE A 227 19.10 -9.92 -3.26
N SER A 228 18.12 -10.81 -3.16
CA SER A 228 17.07 -10.97 -4.18
C SER A 228 15.95 -9.94 -4.03
N ALA A 229 15.53 -9.66 -2.81
CA ALA A 229 14.49 -8.67 -2.54
C ALA A 229 14.78 -7.89 -1.27
N ALA A 230 14.57 -6.58 -1.30
CA ALA A 230 14.54 -5.73 -0.12
C ALA A 230 13.07 -5.36 0.17
N VAL A 231 12.56 -5.72 1.34
CA VAL A 231 11.15 -5.51 1.72
C VAL A 231 11.10 -4.82 3.07
N THR A 232 10.49 -3.64 3.12
CA THR A 232 10.60 -2.79 4.31
C THR A 232 9.40 -1.86 4.51
N SER A 233 9.28 -1.34 5.73
CA SER A 233 8.44 -0.19 6.07
C SER A 233 9.28 0.82 6.85
N PRO A 234 9.82 1.86 6.19
CA PRO A 234 10.74 2.80 6.81
C PRO A 234 10.03 3.69 7.85
N PRO A 235 10.77 4.38 8.73
CA PRO A 235 10.17 5.40 9.59
C PRO A 235 9.58 6.52 8.73
N TYR A 236 8.29 6.84 8.94
CA TYR A 236 7.66 7.95 8.24
C TYR A 236 8.07 9.24 8.94
N TRP A 237 8.45 10.26 8.17
CA TRP A 237 8.95 11.52 8.72
C TRP A 237 8.02 12.09 9.78
N ASN A 238 8.56 12.33 10.97
CA ASN A 238 7.88 12.93 12.12
C ASN A 238 6.54 12.24 12.45
N LEU A 239 6.50 10.89 12.40
CA LEU A 239 5.31 10.10 12.78
C LEU A 239 5.45 9.44 14.15
N LYS A 240 6.50 8.64 14.32
CA LYS A 240 6.70 7.74 15.46
C LYS A 240 8.09 7.94 16.03
N ASP A 241 8.16 7.94 17.35
CA ASP A 241 9.38 7.77 18.10
C ASP A 241 9.64 6.26 18.28
N TYR A 242 10.85 5.82 17.91
CA TYR A 242 11.34 4.45 18.06
C TYR A 242 12.34 4.34 19.21
N PHE A 243 12.36 5.35 20.09
CA PHE A 243 13.01 5.33 21.41
C PHE A 243 14.53 5.27 21.36
N LYS A 244 15.16 5.75 20.28
CA LYS A 244 16.62 5.87 20.19
C LYS A 244 17.05 7.18 19.57
N LYS A 245 17.93 7.91 20.27
CA LYS A 245 18.52 9.17 19.77
C LYS A 245 19.24 8.90 18.45
N GLY A 246 19.02 9.75 17.45
CA GLY A 246 19.63 9.62 16.12
C GLY A 246 18.86 8.71 15.16
N GLN A 247 17.71 8.17 15.56
CA GLN A 247 16.79 7.50 14.63
C GLN A 247 16.46 8.38 13.42
N ILE A 248 16.16 7.76 12.29
CA ILE A 248 15.66 8.46 11.11
C ILE A 248 14.20 8.87 11.33
N GLY A 249 13.83 10.07 10.88
CA GLY A 249 12.47 10.59 10.87
C GLY A 249 12.11 11.52 12.03
N GLN A 250 13.08 12.00 12.81
CA GLN A 250 12.84 13.05 13.84
C GLN A 250 13.56 14.38 13.52
N GLU A 251 14.46 14.34 12.54
CA GLU A 251 15.19 15.45 11.96
C GLU A 251 14.32 16.35 11.03
N SER A 252 14.94 17.36 10.44
CA SER A 252 14.31 18.18 9.37
C SER A 252 13.90 17.32 8.17
N TYR A 253 12.95 17.79 7.36
CA TYR A 253 12.48 17.01 6.21
C TYR A 253 13.60 16.75 5.19
N ASP A 254 14.41 17.77 4.87
CA ASP A 254 15.51 17.64 3.92
C ASP A 254 16.59 16.66 4.41
N GLU A 255 16.92 16.72 5.72
CA GLU A 255 17.86 15.78 6.32
C GLU A 255 17.31 14.36 6.30
N TYR A 256 16.03 14.17 6.63
CA TYR A 256 15.34 12.89 6.52
C TYR A 256 15.43 12.32 5.09
N LEU A 257 15.10 13.13 4.09
CA LEU A 257 15.18 12.75 2.68
C LEU A 257 16.61 12.36 2.28
N SER A 258 17.62 13.10 2.73
CA SER A 258 19.03 12.78 2.50
C SER A 258 19.43 11.43 3.10
N ARG A 259 19.06 11.17 4.36
CA ARG A 259 19.35 9.92 5.07
C ARG A 259 18.63 8.73 4.43
N MET A 260 17.36 8.89 4.07
CA MET A 260 16.59 7.87 3.33
C MET A 260 17.24 7.55 1.98
N LYS A 261 17.70 8.56 1.24
CA LYS A 261 18.43 8.37 -0.02
C LYS A 261 19.71 7.55 0.17
N THR A 262 20.42 7.72 1.27
CA THR A 262 21.59 6.90 1.62
C THR A 262 21.21 5.44 1.80
N VAL A 263 20.14 5.16 2.55
CA VAL A 263 19.63 3.78 2.72
C VAL A 263 19.21 3.16 1.38
N TRP A 264 18.51 3.92 0.53
CA TRP A 264 18.11 3.44 -0.80
C TRP A 264 19.30 3.13 -1.71
N ARG A 265 20.41 3.88 -1.61
CA ARG A 265 21.67 3.57 -2.32
C ARG A 265 22.27 2.25 -1.83
N GLU A 266 22.29 2.02 -0.52
CA GLU A 266 22.75 0.75 0.03
C GLU A 266 21.87 -0.41 -0.45
N CYS A 267 20.54 -0.28 -0.39
CA CYS A 267 19.64 -1.28 -0.96
C CYS A 267 19.94 -1.55 -2.44
N TYR A 268 20.10 -0.52 -3.27
CA TYR A 268 20.44 -0.68 -4.69
C TYR A 268 21.74 -1.47 -4.90
N ARG A 269 22.76 -1.16 -4.09
CA ARG A 269 24.08 -1.81 -4.15
C ARG A 269 24.00 -3.30 -3.75
N LYS A 270 23.25 -3.62 -2.68
CA LYS A 270 23.10 -4.99 -2.18
C LYS A 270 22.21 -5.89 -3.05
N LEU A 271 21.27 -5.31 -3.78
CA LEU A 271 20.38 -6.07 -4.65
C LEU A 271 21.15 -6.68 -5.84
N LYS A 272 20.84 -7.95 -6.13
CA LYS A 272 21.14 -8.62 -7.41
C LYS A 272 20.64 -7.76 -8.57
N ASN A 273 21.21 -7.95 -9.75
CA ASN A 273 20.80 -7.19 -10.93
C ASN A 273 19.32 -7.36 -11.30
N ASP A 274 18.74 -8.52 -11.00
CA ASP A 274 17.32 -8.83 -11.16
C ASP A 274 16.51 -8.66 -9.86
N GLY A 275 17.11 -8.07 -8.82
CA GLY A 275 16.47 -7.86 -7.54
C GLY A 275 15.48 -6.70 -7.51
N SER A 276 14.60 -6.72 -6.51
CA SER A 276 13.52 -5.74 -6.34
C SER A 276 13.51 -5.09 -4.94
N LEU A 277 13.00 -3.87 -4.86
CA LEU A 277 12.81 -3.10 -3.63
C LEU A 277 11.32 -2.79 -3.44
N TRP A 278 10.81 -3.11 -2.26
CA TRP A 278 9.40 -2.99 -1.88
C TRP A 278 9.28 -2.14 -0.61
N ILE A 279 8.60 -1.00 -0.71
CA ILE A 279 8.53 -0.01 0.38
C ILE A 279 7.08 0.22 0.76
N ASN A 280 6.68 -0.21 1.97
CA ASN A 280 5.40 0.15 2.57
C ASN A 280 5.48 1.57 3.15
N ILE A 281 4.73 2.50 2.55
CA ILE A 281 4.71 3.93 2.87
C ILE A 281 3.28 4.50 2.71
N ASN A 282 2.99 5.66 3.31
CA ASN A 282 1.74 6.37 3.08
C ASN A 282 1.98 7.88 2.96
N ILE A 283 1.01 8.59 2.40
CA ILE A 283 0.95 10.06 2.41
C ILE A 283 0.79 10.53 3.86
N ARG A 284 1.40 11.68 4.17
CA ARG A 284 1.18 12.39 5.44
C ARG A 284 0.44 13.69 5.17
N VAL A 285 -0.45 14.06 6.08
CA VAL A 285 -1.03 15.40 6.14
C VAL A 285 -0.67 15.99 7.50
N ARG A 286 -0.07 17.19 7.50
CA ARG A 286 0.33 17.89 8.72
C ARG A 286 -0.05 19.35 8.59
N ASN A 287 -0.76 19.88 9.58
CA ASN A 287 -1.22 21.27 9.61
C ASN A 287 -1.93 21.69 8.30
N GLY A 288 -2.79 20.82 7.76
CA GLY A 288 -3.50 21.06 6.50
C GLY A 288 -2.69 20.84 5.22
N HIS A 289 -1.37 20.63 5.31
CA HIS A 289 -0.50 20.45 4.15
C HIS A 289 -0.21 18.97 3.91
N VAL A 290 -0.35 18.55 2.65
CA VAL A 290 0.02 17.21 2.22
C VAL A 290 1.53 17.10 2.05
N ILE A 291 2.09 15.98 2.49
CA ILE A 291 3.51 15.62 2.39
C ILE A 291 3.57 14.29 1.63
N LEU A 292 4.07 14.35 0.40
CA LEU A 292 4.15 13.22 -0.52
C LEU A 292 5.45 12.44 -0.36
N ILE A 293 5.71 11.93 0.84
CA ILE A 293 6.87 11.05 1.12
C ILE A 293 7.01 9.93 0.06
N PRO A 294 5.92 9.25 -0.37
CA PRO A 294 6.01 8.26 -1.44
C PRO A 294 6.61 8.81 -2.75
N LYS A 295 6.19 10.01 -3.18
CA LYS A 295 6.69 10.67 -4.40
C LYS A 295 8.17 11.03 -4.28
N ASP A 296 8.59 11.53 -3.12
CA ASP A 296 10.00 11.82 -2.86
C ASP A 296 10.86 10.55 -2.91
N PHE A 297 10.38 9.44 -2.37
CA PHE A 297 11.06 8.14 -2.47
C PHE A 297 11.12 7.62 -3.89
N ILE A 298 10.04 7.76 -4.68
CA ILE A 298 10.02 7.41 -6.10
C ILE A 298 11.11 8.19 -6.84
N LYS A 299 11.16 9.52 -6.65
CA LYS A 299 12.17 10.39 -7.26
C LYS A 299 13.59 9.94 -6.89
N MET A 300 13.87 9.73 -5.60
CA MET A 300 15.18 9.28 -5.14
C MET A 300 15.59 7.94 -5.74
N CYS A 301 14.69 6.95 -5.73
CA CYS A 301 14.99 5.62 -6.24
C CYS A 301 15.27 5.66 -7.74
N ARG A 302 14.52 6.46 -8.51
CA ARG A 302 14.79 6.69 -9.95
C ARG A 302 16.15 7.35 -10.18
N GLU A 303 16.50 8.37 -9.40
CA GLU A 303 17.81 9.03 -9.48
C GLU A 303 18.97 8.08 -9.13
N ILE A 304 18.75 7.10 -8.26
CA ILE A 304 19.74 6.06 -7.91
C ILE A 304 19.91 5.04 -9.05
N GLY A 305 18.88 4.84 -9.87
CA GLY A 305 18.90 3.92 -11.01
C GLY A 305 17.84 2.82 -10.95
N PHE A 306 16.92 2.85 -9.97
CA PHE A 306 15.79 1.91 -9.97
C PHE A 306 14.75 2.28 -11.04
N PHE A 307 14.14 1.24 -11.61
CA PHE A 307 12.91 1.34 -12.39
C PHE A 307 11.71 1.29 -11.45
N TYR A 308 10.88 2.33 -11.46
CA TYR A 308 9.64 2.36 -10.68
C TYR A 308 8.52 1.61 -11.41
N LYS A 309 7.93 0.62 -10.73
CA LYS A 309 7.03 -0.38 -11.32
C LYS A 309 5.57 -0.21 -10.96
N GLY A 310 5.26 0.66 -10.01
CA GLY A 310 3.89 0.93 -9.58
C GLY A 310 3.67 0.60 -8.11
N ILE A 311 2.39 0.39 -7.77
CA ILE A 311 1.92 0.40 -6.39
C ILE A 311 1.00 -0.79 -6.16
N PHE A 312 1.23 -1.50 -5.05
CA PHE A 312 0.24 -2.39 -4.47
C PHE A 312 -0.48 -1.70 -3.31
N ILE A 313 -1.78 -1.95 -3.18
CA ILE A 313 -2.62 -1.41 -2.13
C ILE A 313 -2.76 -2.43 -1.02
N TRP A 314 -2.16 -2.15 0.14
CA TRP A 314 -2.46 -2.90 1.34
C TRP A 314 -3.76 -2.36 1.96
N HIS A 315 -4.87 -3.05 1.72
CA HIS A 315 -6.17 -2.79 2.34
C HIS A 315 -6.22 -3.39 3.75
N LYS A 316 -6.43 -2.53 4.75
CA LYS A 316 -6.52 -2.83 6.18
C LYS A 316 -7.99 -2.90 6.61
N SER A 317 -8.37 -3.91 7.41
CA SER A 317 -9.73 -4.00 7.98
C SER A 317 -10.12 -2.87 8.93
N SER A 318 -9.15 -2.21 9.53
CA SER A 318 -9.35 -1.15 10.51
C SER A 318 -8.66 0.13 10.06
N GLY A 319 -9.23 1.25 10.48
CA GLY A 319 -8.77 2.60 10.20
C GLY A 319 -9.20 3.48 11.35
N ILE A 320 -8.45 4.56 11.59
CA ILE A 320 -8.75 5.51 12.65
C ILE A 320 -9.91 6.39 12.15
N PRO A 321 -11.02 6.51 12.90
CA PRO A 321 -12.10 7.43 12.54
C PRO A 321 -11.55 8.83 12.28
N THR A 322 -12.02 9.45 11.19
CA THR A 322 -11.67 10.82 10.82
C THR A 322 -12.87 11.73 11.03
N GLY A 323 -12.63 13.04 11.13
CA GLY A 323 -13.68 14.04 11.30
C GLY A 323 -14.68 14.07 10.14
N ASP A 324 -15.73 14.89 10.29
CA ASP A 324 -16.88 14.86 9.39
C ASP A 324 -16.57 15.27 7.95
N LYS A 325 -15.51 16.05 7.72
CA LYS A 325 -15.05 16.49 6.38
C LYS A 325 -14.08 15.52 5.69
N ASN A 326 -13.92 14.30 6.18
CA ASN A 326 -13.05 13.29 5.56
C ASN A 326 -13.65 11.88 5.71
N ILE A 327 -13.08 10.91 5.00
CA ILE A 327 -13.39 9.49 5.11
C ILE A 327 -12.26 8.74 5.83
N VAL A 328 -12.53 7.53 6.28
CA VAL A 328 -11.56 6.73 7.06
C VAL A 328 -10.44 6.22 6.17
N ASP A 329 -9.20 6.41 6.58
CA ASP A 329 -8.06 5.79 5.89
C ASP A 329 -7.99 4.29 6.18
N ARG A 330 -8.04 3.49 5.11
CA ARG A 330 -8.11 2.03 5.12
C ARG A 330 -7.01 1.38 4.31
N HIS A 331 -6.06 2.12 3.75
CA HIS A 331 -4.99 1.51 2.99
C HIS A 331 -3.61 2.12 3.26
N GLU A 332 -2.58 1.44 2.78
CA GLU A 332 -1.21 1.93 2.64
C GLU A 332 -0.68 1.51 1.27
N TYR A 333 0.38 2.19 0.81
CA TYR A 333 1.00 1.95 -0.48
C TYR A 333 2.23 1.08 -0.29
N VAL A 334 2.34 0.02 -1.07
CA VAL A 334 3.59 -0.72 -1.24
C VAL A 334 4.15 -0.34 -2.60
N LEU A 335 5.13 0.56 -2.60
CA LEU A 335 5.84 0.97 -3.79
C LEU A 335 6.76 -0.15 -4.28
N VAL A 336 6.80 -0.36 -5.59
CA VAL A 336 7.59 -1.43 -6.21
C VAL A 336 8.66 -0.84 -7.11
N PHE A 337 9.89 -1.28 -6.90
CA PHE A 337 11.05 -0.90 -7.70
C PHE A 337 11.81 -2.15 -8.14
N SER A 338 12.42 -2.07 -9.32
CA SER A 338 13.29 -3.12 -9.87
C SER A 338 14.64 -2.52 -10.24
N LYS A 339 15.73 -3.26 -10.02
CA LYS A 339 17.07 -2.85 -10.49
C LYS A 339 17.22 -3.05 -12.01
N LYS A 340 16.47 -3.99 -12.59
CA LYS A 340 16.38 -4.22 -14.03
C LYS A 340 15.11 -3.62 -14.62
N GLU A 341 15.16 -3.25 -15.90
CA GLU A 341 14.00 -2.71 -16.64
C GLU A 341 12.80 -3.65 -16.61
N ASN A 342 12.98 -4.98 -16.56
CA ASN A 342 11.89 -5.94 -16.39
C ASN A 342 11.88 -6.47 -14.96
N LEU A 343 10.75 -6.31 -14.27
CA LEU A 343 10.52 -6.89 -12.94
C LEU A 343 10.20 -8.38 -13.08
N ILE A 344 10.79 -9.21 -12.23
CA ILE A 344 10.51 -10.64 -12.17
C ILE A 344 9.52 -10.91 -11.03
N ILE A 345 8.32 -11.38 -11.39
CA ILE A 345 7.29 -11.84 -10.46
C ILE A 345 6.74 -13.18 -10.94
N ASP A 346 6.53 -14.11 -10.02
CA ASP A 346 5.75 -15.32 -10.24
C ASP A 346 4.25 -14.97 -10.30
N THR A 347 3.73 -14.87 -11.52
CA THR A 347 2.33 -14.49 -11.77
C THR A 347 1.35 -15.57 -11.36
N GLU A 348 1.77 -16.85 -11.29
CA GLU A 348 0.89 -17.94 -10.88
C GLU A 348 0.69 -17.92 -9.36
N ILE A 349 1.78 -17.66 -8.61
CA ILE A 349 1.69 -17.36 -7.18
C ILE A 349 0.82 -16.11 -6.96
N GLN A 350 1.03 -15.03 -7.74
CA GLN A 350 0.22 -13.81 -7.61
C GLN A 350 -1.28 -14.10 -7.78
N LYS A 351 -1.69 -14.80 -8.85
CA LYS A 351 -3.09 -15.14 -9.13
C LYS A 351 -3.73 -16.08 -8.10
N SER A 352 -2.90 -16.81 -7.35
CA SER A 352 -3.38 -17.76 -6.34
C SER A 352 -4.01 -17.10 -5.11
N PHE A 353 -3.70 -15.83 -4.83
CA PHE A 353 -4.22 -15.14 -3.65
C PHE A 353 -5.69 -14.72 -3.80
N LYS A 354 -6.53 -15.21 -2.89
CA LYS A 354 -7.99 -14.99 -2.88
C LYS A 354 -8.44 -14.09 -1.72
N ASP A 355 -8.12 -12.80 -1.83
CA ASP A 355 -8.40 -11.80 -0.78
C ASP A 355 -9.88 -11.41 -0.66
N TYR A 356 -10.63 -11.61 -1.73
CA TYR A 356 -12.01 -11.15 -1.87
C TYR A 356 -12.92 -12.28 -2.36
N LYS A 357 -14.20 -12.19 -1.99
CA LYS A 357 -15.29 -13.00 -2.58
C LYS A 357 -15.70 -12.46 -3.96
N ASN A 358 -14.71 -12.30 -4.83
CA ASN A 358 -14.80 -11.86 -6.22
C ASN A 358 -13.47 -12.16 -6.92
N GLU A 359 -13.48 -13.08 -7.87
CA GLU A 359 -12.27 -13.54 -8.58
C GLU A 359 -11.64 -12.45 -9.46
N ASP A 360 -12.43 -11.50 -9.96
CA ASP A 360 -11.92 -10.41 -10.81
C ASP A 360 -11.02 -9.45 -10.02
N ILE A 361 -11.22 -9.34 -8.71
CA ILE A 361 -10.41 -8.49 -7.82
C ILE A 361 -9.14 -9.24 -7.35
N CYS A 362 -9.27 -10.54 -7.10
CA CYS A 362 -8.22 -11.39 -6.50
C CYS A 362 -6.98 -11.53 -7.38
N GLY A 363 -5.80 -11.67 -6.76
CA GLY A 363 -4.54 -11.82 -7.49
C GLY A 363 -4.10 -10.60 -8.30
N GLY A 364 -4.69 -9.43 -8.03
CA GLY A 364 -4.26 -8.14 -8.56
C GLY A 364 -3.42 -7.35 -7.57
N ALA A 365 -3.46 -6.03 -7.71
CA ALA A 365 -2.72 -5.08 -6.87
C ALA A 365 -3.47 -4.67 -5.59
N PHE A 366 -4.68 -5.19 -5.37
CA PHE A 366 -5.48 -4.94 -4.17
C PHE A 366 -5.35 -6.07 -3.15
N TRP A 367 -4.68 -5.84 -2.02
CA TRP A 367 -4.37 -6.87 -1.02
C TRP A 367 -5.11 -6.63 0.30
N ASN A 368 -6.14 -7.44 0.59
CA ASN A 368 -6.85 -7.38 1.86
C ASN A 368 -6.12 -8.19 2.93
N ILE A 369 -5.31 -7.53 3.75
CA ILE A 369 -4.50 -8.18 4.78
C ILE A 369 -4.78 -7.53 6.13
N ASN A 370 -5.38 -8.32 7.02
CA ASN A 370 -5.73 -7.86 8.34
C ASN A 370 -4.52 -7.78 9.25
N ARG A 371 -4.43 -6.70 10.03
CA ARG A 371 -3.51 -6.65 11.16
C ARG A 371 -3.99 -7.65 12.20
N LYS A 372 -3.12 -8.54 12.68
CA LYS A 372 -3.41 -9.32 13.89
C LYS A 372 -3.52 -8.32 15.05
N ALA A 373 -4.68 -8.25 15.70
CA ALA A 373 -4.93 -7.33 16.79
C ALA A 373 -3.95 -7.58 17.95
N GLY A 374 -3.48 -6.51 18.59
CA GLY A 374 -2.63 -6.58 19.78
C GLY A 374 -1.14 -6.62 19.48
N SER A 375 -0.62 -5.58 18.80
CA SER A 375 0.80 -5.26 18.64
C SER A 375 1.59 -5.68 19.88
N VAL A 376 2.19 -6.86 19.80
CA VAL A 376 3.08 -7.50 20.78
C VAL A 376 2.70 -7.40 22.28
N GLY A 377 1.42 -7.58 22.62
CA GLY A 377 1.00 -7.64 24.02
C GLY A 377 1.30 -6.36 24.84
N LYS A 378 0.91 -6.35 26.11
CA LYS A 378 1.19 -5.19 27.00
C LYS A 378 2.66 -5.07 27.42
N LYS A 379 3.46 -6.13 27.20
CA LYS A 379 4.83 -6.25 27.70
C LYS A 379 5.86 -5.55 26.80
N TYR A 380 5.65 -5.54 25.47
CA TYR A 380 6.59 -4.98 24.51
C TYR A 380 5.89 -4.00 23.59
N ILE A 381 6.48 -2.83 23.38
CA ILE A 381 5.88 -1.77 22.58
C ILE A 381 6.75 -1.53 21.34
N HIS A 382 6.24 -1.89 20.17
CA HIS A 382 6.72 -1.37 18.89
C HIS A 382 5.61 -0.53 18.25
N PRO A 383 5.88 0.73 17.86
CA PRO A 383 4.84 1.69 17.54
C PRO A 383 4.14 1.44 16.20
N ALA A 384 4.77 0.70 15.28
CA ALA A 384 4.26 0.48 13.92
C ALA A 384 4.76 -0.86 13.33
N ILE A 385 4.02 -1.95 13.54
CA ILE A 385 4.33 -3.27 12.93
C ILE A 385 3.40 -3.51 11.74
N TYR A 386 3.97 -3.92 10.61
CA TYR A 386 3.23 -4.41 9.44
C TYR A 386 3.12 -5.95 9.45
N PRO A 387 2.10 -6.55 8.78
CA PRO A 387 1.77 -7.97 8.96
C PRO A 387 2.75 -8.91 8.26
N ASN A 388 3.03 -10.07 8.85
CA ASN A 388 3.85 -11.11 8.21
C ASN A 388 3.29 -11.52 6.83
N ASP A 389 1.98 -11.65 6.69
CA ASP A 389 1.36 -12.11 5.44
C ASP A 389 1.58 -11.14 4.27
N LEU A 390 1.74 -9.84 4.55
CA LEU A 390 2.10 -8.83 3.55
C LEU A 390 3.51 -9.12 3.01
N VAL A 391 4.46 -9.39 3.90
CA VAL A 391 5.85 -9.68 3.52
C VAL A 391 5.99 -11.04 2.85
N LYS A 392 5.33 -12.08 3.38
CA LYS A 392 5.31 -13.42 2.78
C LYS A 392 4.86 -13.39 1.33
N ARG A 393 3.80 -12.63 1.04
CA ARG A 393 3.29 -12.48 -0.33
C ARG A 393 4.36 -11.95 -1.27
N ILE A 394 5.05 -10.88 -0.88
CA ILE A 394 6.14 -10.29 -1.65
C ILE A 394 7.25 -11.31 -1.88
N ILE A 395 7.71 -11.98 -0.81
CA ILE A 395 8.80 -12.97 -0.87
C ILE A 395 8.45 -14.12 -1.80
N LEU A 396 7.27 -14.72 -1.67
CA LEU A 396 6.86 -15.86 -2.48
C LEU A 396 6.77 -15.51 -3.97
N MET A 397 6.34 -14.29 -4.30
CA MET A 397 6.22 -13.82 -5.68
C MET A 397 7.57 -13.44 -6.33
N THR A 398 8.58 -13.05 -5.55
CA THR A 398 9.77 -12.35 -6.09
C THR A 398 11.09 -13.07 -5.85
N THR A 399 11.09 -14.13 -5.06
CA THR A 399 12.31 -14.85 -4.68
C THR A 399 12.14 -16.35 -4.83
N LYS A 400 13.25 -17.08 -4.95
CA LYS A 400 13.30 -18.54 -4.90
C LYS A 400 13.67 -19.02 -3.50
N ALA A 401 13.49 -20.32 -3.24
CA ALA A 401 13.96 -20.93 -1.99
C ALA A 401 15.46 -20.66 -1.78
N GLU A 402 15.87 -20.50 -0.52
CA GLU A 402 17.25 -20.24 -0.07
C GLU A 402 17.86 -18.90 -0.52
N GLU A 403 17.16 -18.11 -1.33
CA GLU A 403 17.61 -16.75 -1.65
C GLU A 403 17.50 -15.82 -0.43
N THR A 404 18.30 -14.74 -0.46
CA THR A 404 18.40 -13.81 0.67
C THR A 404 17.50 -12.59 0.48
N VAL A 405 16.73 -12.27 1.52
CA VAL A 405 15.89 -11.08 1.62
C VAL A 405 16.51 -10.08 2.61
N LEU A 406 16.38 -8.78 2.32
CA LEU A 406 16.87 -7.69 3.16
C LEU A 406 15.73 -6.86 3.76
N ASP A 407 15.88 -6.42 5.00
CA ASP A 407 15.09 -5.31 5.56
C ASP A 407 16.01 -4.27 6.23
N PRO A 408 16.14 -3.05 5.68
CA PRO A 408 16.92 -1.97 6.31
C PRO A 408 16.31 -1.39 7.60
N PHE A 409 15.06 -1.73 7.93
CA PHE A 409 14.32 -1.19 9.07
C PHE A 409 13.53 -2.31 9.77
N LEU A 410 14.25 -3.28 10.33
CA LEU A 410 13.69 -4.58 10.76
C LEU A 410 12.61 -4.47 11.86
N GLY A 411 12.72 -3.51 12.77
CA GLY A 411 11.73 -3.20 13.80
C GLY A 411 11.47 -4.38 14.74
N SER A 412 10.33 -5.04 14.55
CA SER A 412 9.91 -6.20 15.37
C SER A 412 10.27 -7.56 14.78
N GLY A 413 11.05 -7.62 13.70
CA GLY A 413 11.47 -8.88 13.07
C GLY A 413 10.46 -9.51 12.11
N THR A 414 9.41 -8.77 11.69
CA THR A 414 8.37 -9.28 10.77
C THR A 414 8.96 -9.87 9.48
N SER A 415 9.87 -9.14 8.83
CA SER A 415 10.45 -9.56 7.56
C SER A 415 11.30 -10.82 7.71
N LEU A 416 12.09 -10.90 8.79
CA LEU A 416 12.86 -12.10 9.12
C LEU A 416 11.96 -13.31 9.30
N ILE A 417 10.92 -13.18 10.13
CA ILE A 417 9.97 -14.26 10.40
C ILE A 417 9.36 -14.76 9.09
N SER A 418 8.94 -13.82 8.24
CA SER A 418 8.29 -14.12 6.97
C SER A 418 9.24 -14.83 6.00
N SER A 419 10.49 -14.37 5.90
CA SER A 419 11.52 -14.99 5.06
C SER A 419 11.83 -16.41 5.48
N LEU A 420 12.10 -16.63 6.76
CA LEU A 420 12.40 -17.97 7.27
C LEU A 420 11.21 -18.90 7.10
N GLN A 421 9.98 -18.46 7.44
CA GLN A 421 8.77 -19.28 7.21
C GLN A 421 8.55 -19.63 5.73
N CYS A 422 9.00 -18.78 4.81
CA CYS A 422 8.99 -19.06 3.37
C CYS A 422 10.23 -19.82 2.87
N GLY A 423 11.15 -20.23 3.74
CA GLY A 423 12.37 -20.95 3.33
C GLY A 423 13.37 -20.08 2.57
N ARG A 424 13.52 -18.80 2.95
CA ARG A 424 14.52 -17.86 2.42
C ARG A 424 15.50 -17.46 3.52
N ASN A 425 16.75 -17.17 3.14
CA ASN A 425 17.71 -16.53 4.03
C ASN A 425 17.32 -15.08 4.28
N PHE A 426 17.82 -14.49 5.36
CA PHE A 426 17.47 -13.12 5.71
C PHE A 426 18.63 -12.34 6.31
N VAL A 427 18.72 -11.06 5.97
CA VAL A 427 19.54 -10.08 6.70
C VAL A 427 18.70 -8.85 7.01
N GLY A 428 18.72 -8.37 8.25
CA GLY A 428 18.03 -7.15 8.64
C GLY A 428 18.89 -6.21 9.47
N TYR A 429 18.66 -4.91 9.32
CA TYR A 429 19.26 -3.88 10.15
C TYR A 429 18.21 -3.32 11.11
N GLU A 430 18.57 -3.19 12.38
CA GLU A 430 17.77 -2.51 13.39
C GLU A 430 18.65 -1.52 14.15
N TYR A 431 18.23 -0.25 14.20
CA TYR A 431 19.03 0.75 14.87
C TYR A 431 18.92 0.64 16.40
N ASN A 432 17.75 0.28 16.93
CA ASN A 432 17.47 0.19 18.36
C ASN A 432 17.54 -1.25 18.88
N GLU A 433 18.64 -1.59 19.56
CA GLU A 433 18.84 -2.84 20.31
C GLU A 433 17.74 -3.11 21.35
N GLY A 434 17.01 -2.09 21.80
CA GLY A 434 15.86 -2.24 22.69
C GLY A 434 14.72 -3.11 22.12
N PHE A 435 14.70 -3.36 20.80
CA PHE A 435 13.75 -4.30 20.19
C PHE A 435 14.21 -5.76 20.21
N GLU A 436 15.41 -6.09 20.70
CA GLU A 436 15.93 -7.45 20.71
C GLU A 436 15.03 -8.41 21.51
N GLU A 437 14.64 -8.06 22.75
CA GLU A 437 13.79 -8.92 23.59
C GLU A 437 12.42 -9.17 22.94
N LEU A 438 11.88 -8.14 22.28
CA LEU A 438 10.68 -8.23 21.48
C LEU A 438 10.85 -9.24 20.33
N MET A 439 11.92 -9.08 19.54
CA MET A 439 12.22 -9.98 18.43
C MET A 439 12.33 -11.43 18.91
N ARG A 440 13.09 -11.67 19.99
CA ARG A 440 13.24 -13.00 20.62
C ARG A 440 11.89 -13.62 20.97
N SER A 441 11.05 -12.87 21.70
CA SER A 441 9.70 -13.34 22.08
C SER A 441 8.83 -13.70 20.87
N ARG A 442 8.99 -13.00 19.74
CA ARG A 442 8.27 -13.35 18.51
C ARG A 442 8.87 -14.57 17.82
N PHE A 443 10.19 -14.66 17.75
CA PHE A 443 10.90 -15.77 17.10
C PHE A 443 10.57 -17.10 17.79
N ASP A 444 10.61 -17.15 19.13
CA ASP A 444 10.28 -18.35 19.90
C ASP A 444 8.86 -18.88 19.61
N ARG A 445 7.93 -17.97 19.31
CA ARG A 445 6.52 -18.31 19.04
C ARG A 445 6.25 -18.62 17.57
N GLU A 446 7.00 -18.03 16.66
CA GLU A 446 6.66 -18.00 15.23
C GLU A 446 7.65 -18.79 14.35
N LEU A 447 8.82 -19.22 14.85
CA LEU A 447 9.88 -19.82 14.03
C LEU A 447 10.21 -21.29 14.28
N ASP A 448 9.48 -22.01 15.13
CA ASP A 448 9.60 -23.48 15.34
C ASP A 448 11.05 -24.02 15.45
N GLY A 449 11.97 -23.25 16.05
CA GLY A 449 13.38 -23.66 16.26
C GLY A 449 14.33 -23.42 15.08
N ARG A 450 14.01 -22.53 14.14
CA ARG A 450 14.95 -22.08 13.08
C ARG A 450 16.03 -21.15 13.63
N GLU A 451 17.27 -21.30 13.12
CA GLU A 451 18.45 -20.55 13.59
C GLU A 451 18.38 -19.05 13.24
N VAL A 452 18.64 -18.21 14.25
CA VAL A 452 18.74 -16.75 14.10
C VAL A 452 19.99 -16.24 14.81
N ILE A 453 20.86 -15.56 14.06
CA ILE A 453 22.15 -15.06 14.53
C ILE A 453 22.09 -13.54 14.69
N PHE A 454 22.48 -13.06 15.87
CA PHE A 454 22.53 -11.63 16.21
C PHE A 454 23.97 -11.11 16.15
N TYR A 455 24.16 -9.95 15.53
CA TYR A 455 25.43 -9.25 15.43
C TYR A 455 25.31 -7.85 16.03
N ASN A 456 26.26 -7.48 16.87
CA ASN A 456 26.43 -6.10 17.33
C ASN A 456 27.31 -5.30 16.35
N THR A 457 27.36 -3.97 16.52
CA THR A 457 28.19 -3.06 15.71
C THR A 457 29.69 -3.36 15.76
N GLU A 458 30.16 -4.16 16.72
CA GLU A 458 31.56 -4.57 16.87
C GLU A 458 31.89 -5.89 16.16
N GLY A 459 30.93 -6.49 15.45
CA GLY A 459 31.14 -7.73 14.68
C GLY A 459 31.23 -9.00 15.54
N GLN A 460 30.95 -8.92 16.84
CA GLN A 460 30.88 -10.10 17.70
C GLN A 460 29.54 -10.81 17.46
N ALA A 461 29.62 -12.06 17.02
CA ALA A 461 28.45 -12.90 16.79
C ALA A 461 27.97 -13.51 18.12
N GLY A 462 26.73 -13.20 18.51
CA GLY A 462 25.98 -13.99 19.48
C GLY A 462 25.14 -15.01 18.71
N ALA A 463 25.62 -16.25 18.59
CA ALA A 463 24.85 -17.32 17.96
C ALA A 463 23.83 -17.90 18.97
N LEU A 464 22.57 -18.05 18.56
CA LEU A 464 21.54 -18.78 19.30
C LEU A 464 20.84 -19.76 18.36
N ARG A 465 20.80 -21.02 18.78
CA ARG A 465 20.10 -22.12 18.12
C ARG A 465 18.63 -22.13 18.50
#